data_AF-A0A1Y1YA98-F1
#
_entry.id   AF-A0A1Y1YA98-F1
#
_cell.length_a   1.000
_cell.length_b   1.000
_cell.length_c   1.000
_cell.angle_alpha   90.00
_cell.angle_beta   90.00
_cell.angle_gamma   90.00
#
_symmetry.space_group_name_H-M   'P 1'
#
loop_
_entity.id
_entity.type
_entity.pdbx_description
1 polymer ?
#
loop_
_entity_poly.entity_id
_entity_poly.type
_entity_poly.pdbx_seq_one_letter_code
_entity_poly.pdbx_strand_id
1 'polypeptide(L)'
;SSVSGHMEIQSPAPRKSTFSEYYQSVGDVDYDMNSPLGVFPCKGYKPGKVEYTYNAGDTVKVQFAPGNTHDGGHCQFALSYDNDQTFVVLKTVVRNCFKDSLSFDVPIPATAPPSKRATLAWTWVNASGNREYYMNCIDITINGGIPGGKVTGPKLMVANLPGYPT
;
A
#
# COMPACT_ATOMS: atom_id res chain seq x y z
N SER A 1 10.91 -26.84 -1.13
CA SER A 1 10.99 -25.47 -0.60
C SER A 1 10.36 -24.53 -1.61
N SER A 2 9.15 -24.06 -1.32
CA SER A 2 8.58 -22.91 -2.04
C SER A 2 9.46 -21.72 -1.71
N VAL A 3 10.11 -21.11 -2.71
CA VAL A 3 10.74 -19.81 -2.53
C VAL A 3 9.59 -18.86 -2.24
N SER A 4 9.42 -18.52 -0.96
CA SER A 4 8.45 -17.53 -0.51
C SER A 4 8.70 -16.27 -1.33
N GLY A 5 7.66 -15.89 -2.10
CA GLY A 5 7.73 -14.78 -3.04
C GLY A 5 8.06 -13.46 -2.36
N HIS A 6 8.09 -12.43 -3.17
CA HIS A 6 8.29 -11.03 -2.81
C HIS A 6 7.38 -10.54 -1.65
N MET A 7 7.50 -9.27 -1.30
CA MET A 7 6.79 -8.70 -0.15
C MET A 7 5.34 -8.34 -0.46
N GLU A 8 4.43 -8.63 0.47
CA GLU A 8 3.01 -8.23 0.45
C GLU A 8 2.58 -7.80 1.85
N ILE A 9 1.67 -6.83 1.92
CA ILE A 9 1.01 -6.47 3.18
C ILE A 9 0.10 -7.62 3.62
N GLN A 10 0.35 -8.15 4.82
CA GLN A 10 -0.54 -9.10 5.49
C GLN A 10 -1.68 -8.38 6.21
N SER A 11 -1.41 -7.24 6.84
CA SER A 11 -2.42 -6.50 7.61
C SER A 11 -2.13 -5.00 7.61
N PRO A 12 -3.10 -4.12 7.30
CA PRO A 12 -4.42 -4.44 6.76
C PRO A 12 -4.33 -5.06 5.36
N ALA A 13 -5.09 -6.13 5.10
CA ALA A 13 -4.98 -6.91 3.88
C ALA A 13 -5.38 -6.08 2.64
N PRO A 14 -4.59 -6.12 1.55
CA PRO A 14 -4.90 -5.40 0.33
C PRO A 14 -6.01 -6.04 -0.49
N ARG A 15 -6.51 -5.28 -1.47
CA ARG A 15 -7.48 -5.74 -2.47
C ARG A 15 -7.06 -7.11 -3.00
N LYS A 16 -7.96 -8.09 -2.97
CA LYS A 16 -7.75 -9.46 -3.48
C LYS A 16 -6.64 -10.26 -2.80
N SER A 17 -6.11 -9.80 -1.67
CA SER A 17 -5.09 -10.54 -0.93
C SER A 17 -5.60 -11.88 -0.44
N THR A 18 -4.70 -12.88 -0.41
CA THR A 18 -4.91 -14.15 0.29
C THR A 18 -5.11 -13.97 1.80
N PHE A 19 -4.72 -12.82 2.37
CA PHE A 19 -4.89 -12.49 3.78
C PHE A 19 -6.24 -11.81 4.12
N SER A 20 -7.07 -11.48 3.11
CA SER A 20 -8.41 -10.94 3.33
C SER A 20 -9.43 -12.07 3.42
N GLU A 21 -10.16 -12.15 4.54
CA GLU A 21 -11.26 -13.11 4.70
C GLU A 21 -12.39 -12.83 3.69
N TYR A 22 -12.65 -11.56 3.38
CA TYR A 22 -13.66 -11.19 2.39
C TYR A 22 -13.33 -11.77 1.01
N TYR A 23 -12.13 -11.51 0.50
CA TYR A 23 -11.75 -11.95 -0.85
C TYR A 23 -11.67 -13.48 -0.95
N GLN A 24 -11.22 -14.16 0.12
CA GLN A 24 -11.29 -15.63 0.21
C GLN A 24 -12.74 -16.12 0.13
N SER A 25 -13.66 -15.52 0.88
CA SER A 25 -15.07 -15.96 0.96
C SER A 25 -15.82 -15.84 -0.37
N VAL A 26 -15.44 -14.89 -1.24
CA VAL A 26 -16.06 -14.67 -2.55
C VAL A 26 -15.28 -15.30 -3.70
N GLY A 27 -14.16 -15.98 -3.41
CA GLY A 27 -13.33 -16.62 -4.42
C GLY A 27 -12.65 -15.64 -5.39
N ASP A 28 -12.36 -14.41 -4.97
CA ASP A 28 -11.74 -13.35 -5.79
C ASP A 28 -10.36 -12.97 -5.25
N VAL A 29 -9.49 -13.97 -5.11
CA VAL A 29 -8.13 -13.83 -4.59
C VAL A 29 -7.12 -13.78 -5.74
N ASP A 30 -6.17 -12.84 -5.63
CA ASP A 30 -4.94 -12.82 -6.41
C ASP A 30 -3.85 -13.57 -5.62
N TYR A 31 -3.48 -14.77 -6.08
CA TYR A 31 -2.44 -15.57 -5.47
C TYR A 31 -1.02 -15.04 -5.74
N ASP A 32 -0.89 -14.07 -6.64
CA ASP A 32 0.37 -13.42 -7.00
C ASP A 32 0.40 -11.96 -6.49
N MET A 33 -0.33 -11.64 -5.43
CA MET A 33 -0.42 -10.27 -4.88
C MET A 33 0.94 -9.70 -4.46
N ASN A 34 1.88 -10.56 -4.05
CA ASN A 34 3.24 -10.17 -3.74
C ASN A 34 4.12 -9.89 -4.97
N SER A 35 3.73 -10.30 -6.18
CA SER A 35 4.51 -10.09 -7.40
C SER A 35 4.60 -8.61 -7.80
N PRO A 36 5.61 -8.22 -8.62
CA PRO A 36 5.73 -6.86 -9.15
C PRO A 36 4.40 -6.32 -9.73
N LEU A 37 4.22 -5.01 -9.67
CA LEU A 37 2.93 -4.34 -9.87
C LEU A 37 2.30 -4.64 -11.25
N GLY A 38 3.11 -4.65 -12.31
CA GLY A 38 2.64 -4.77 -13.69
C GLY A 38 1.85 -3.56 -14.16
N VAL A 39 0.60 -3.40 -13.69
CA VAL A 39 -0.32 -2.31 -14.07
C VAL A 39 -0.48 -1.32 -12.92
N PHE A 40 -0.08 -0.08 -13.15
CA PHE A 40 -0.32 1.03 -12.21
C PHE A 40 -1.69 1.68 -12.43
N PRO A 41 -2.41 2.08 -11.36
CA PRO A 41 -2.16 1.79 -9.94
C PRO A 41 -2.80 0.46 -9.49
N CYS A 42 -2.44 -0.02 -8.29
CA CYS A 42 -3.15 -1.10 -7.59
C CYS A 42 -3.35 -2.41 -8.39
N LYS A 43 -2.36 -2.80 -9.20
CA LYS A 43 -2.40 -3.96 -10.14
C LYS A 43 -3.53 -3.86 -11.18
N GLY A 44 -4.08 -2.67 -11.41
CA GLY A 44 -5.25 -2.45 -12.25
C GLY A 44 -6.59 -2.81 -11.60
N TYR A 45 -6.60 -3.19 -10.31
CA TYR A 45 -7.83 -3.51 -9.61
C TYR A 45 -8.63 -2.27 -9.27
N LYS A 46 -9.94 -2.34 -9.53
CA LYS A 46 -10.90 -1.34 -9.09
C LYS A 46 -10.99 -1.31 -7.56
N PRO A 47 -11.40 -0.18 -6.96
CA PRO A 47 -11.73 -0.11 -5.54
C PRO A 47 -12.66 -1.24 -5.10
N GLY A 48 -12.29 -1.87 -3.99
CA GLY A 48 -12.87 -3.11 -3.50
C GLY A 48 -13.73 -2.95 -2.26
N LYS A 49 -13.81 -3.99 -1.43
CA LYS A 49 -14.49 -3.92 -0.14
C LYS A 49 -13.66 -3.06 0.82
N VAL A 50 -14.32 -2.13 1.50
CA VAL A 50 -13.73 -1.43 2.64
C VAL A 50 -13.80 -2.37 3.86
N GLU A 51 -12.66 -2.82 4.34
CA GLU A 51 -12.57 -3.77 5.48
C GLU A 51 -12.08 -3.11 6.77
N TYR A 52 -11.42 -1.95 6.66
CA TYR A 52 -10.78 -1.29 7.78
C TYR A 52 -11.30 0.13 7.96
N THR A 53 -11.39 0.56 9.23
CA THR A 53 -11.80 1.90 9.61
C THR A 53 -10.76 2.49 10.54
N TYR A 54 -10.31 3.70 10.23
CA TYR A 54 -9.40 4.49 11.05
C TYR A 54 -10.00 5.88 11.29
N ASN A 55 -9.45 6.62 12.24
CA ASN A 55 -9.75 8.02 12.46
C ASN A 55 -8.62 8.90 11.90
N ALA A 56 -8.96 10.12 11.50
CA ALA A 56 -7.94 11.13 11.25
C ALA A 56 -7.10 11.35 12.52
N GLY A 57 -5.77 11.33 12.39
CA GLY A 57 -4.83 11.38 13.52
C GLY A 57 -4.37 10.00 14.00
N ASP A 58 -5.01 8.90 13.57
CA ASP A 58 -4.56 7.56 13.92
C ASP A 58 -3.23 7.21 13.25
N THR A 59 -2.56 6.20 13.80
CA THR A 59 -1.42 5.54 13.18
C THR A 59 -1.81 4.14 12.75
N VAL A 60 -1.73 3.86 11.46
CA VAL A 60 -1.97 2.54 10.89
C VAL A 60 -0.72 1.69 11.05
N LYS A 61 -0.82 0.58 11.78
CA LYS A 61 0.25 -0.42 11.86
C LYS A 61 0.15 -1.36 10.66
N VAL A 62 1.01 -1.17 9.66
CA VAL A 62 1.10 -2.02 8.47
C VAL A 62 2.10 -3.14 8.70
N GLN A 63 1.66 -4.40 8.55
CA GLN A 63 2.44 -5.61 8.78
C GLN A 63 2.55 -6.40 7.48
N PHE A 64 3.75 -6.88 7.19
CA PHE A 64 4.05 -7.63 5.97
C PHE A 64 4.18 -9.12 6.25
N ALA A 65 3.73 -9.93 5.30
CA ALA A 65 4.04 -11.35 5.31
C ALA A 65 5.55 -11.57 5.14
N PRO A 66 6.13 -12.64 5.72
CA PRO A 66 7.49 -13.04 5.41
C PRO A 66 7.64 -13.28 3.90
N GLY A 67 8.75 -12.82 3.33
CA GLY A 67 9.04 -12.92 1.90
C GLY A 67 10.49 -12.57 1.59
N ASN A 68 10.82 -12.41 0.31
CA ASN A 68 12.14 -11.94 -0.10
C ASN A 68 12.24 -10.41 -0.03
N THR A 69 13.12 -9.91 0.83
CA THR A 69 13.30 -8.49 1.10
C THR A 69 14.24 -7.79 0.12
N HIS A 70 14.91 -8.51 -0.79
CA HIS A 70 15.80 -7.96 -1.84
C HIS A 70 16.79 -6.89 -1.34
N ASP A 71 17.46 -7.20 -0.23
CA ASP A 71 18.41 -6.30 0.46
C ASP A 71 17.82 -4.92 0.80
N GLY A 72 16.49 -4.85 0.88
CA GLY A 72 15.68 -3.69 1.21
C GLY A 72 15.31 -2.82 0.01
N GLY A 73 15.62 -1.53 0.07
CA GLY A 73 15.23 -0.56 -0.95
C GLY A 73 14.34 0.55 -0.41
N HIS A 74 13.52 1.14 -1.28
CA HIS A 74 12.75 2.35 -0.97
C HIS A 74 11.27 2.02 -0.92
N CYS A 75 10.59 2.35 0.18
CA CYS A 75 9.13 2.26 0.22
C CYS A 75 8.45 3.56 0.60
N GLN A 76 7.28 3.79 0.01
CA GLN A 76 6.40 4.88 0.36
C GLN A 76 5.04 4.34 0.76
N PHE A 77 4.45 4.98 1.77
CA PHE A 77 3.07 4.78 2.17
C PHE A 77 2.31 6.07 1.86
N ALA A 78 1.19 5.97 1.18
CA ALA A 78 0.45 7.10 0.65
C ALA A 78 -1.05 6.93 0.79
N LEU A 79 -1.78 8.04 0.70
CA LEU A 79 -3.22 8.08 0.81
C LEU A 79 -3.82 8.72 -0.45
N SER A 80 -4.93 8.14 -0.92
CA SER A 80 -5.70 8.60 -2.07
C SER A 80 -7.15 8.80 -1.64
N TYR A 81 -7.77 9.88 -2.13
CA TYR A 81 -9.17 10.24 -1.87
C TYR A 81 -9.99 10.36 -3.17
N ASP A 82 -9.37 10.19 -4.33
CA ASP A 82 -9.93 10.49 -5.64
C ASP A 82 -10.03 9.24 -6.53
N ASN A 83 -10.28 8.08 -5.92
CA ASN A 83 -10.35 6.77 -6.58
C ASN A 83 -9.06 6.41 -7.32
N ASP A 84 -7.93 6.53 -6.62
CA ASP A 84 -6.60 6.07 -7.06
C ASP A 84 -5.99 6.91 -8.20
N GLN A 85 -6.52 8.12 -8.43
CA GLN A 85 -5.97 9.04 -9.44
C GLN A 85 -4.71 9.74 -8.93
N THR A 86 -4.70 10.14 -7.65
CA THR A 86 -3.55 10.76 -7.01
C THR A 86 -3.28 10.18 -5.63
N PHE A 87 -1.99 10.10 -5.28
CA PHE A 87 -1.52 9.55 -4.02
C PHE A 87 -0.60 10.56 -3.34
N VAL A 88 -0.94 10.92 -2.11
CA VAL A 88 -0.14 11.82 -1.27
C VAL A 88 0.65 11.00 -0.26
N VAL A 89 1.97 11.12 -0.30
CA VAL A 89 2.88 10.35 0.55
C VAL A 89 2.78 10.80 2.01
N LEU A 90 2.51 9.84 2.89
CA LEU A 90 2.45 10.01 4.35
C LEU A 90 3.77 9.64 5.01
N LYS A 91 4.46 8.63 4.48
CA LYS A 91 5.74 8.12 5.03
C LYS A 91 6.63 7.63 3.90
N THR A 92 7.92 7.94 3.99
CA THR A 92 8.95 7.38 3.11
C THR A 92 10.02 6.68 3.96
N VAL A 93 10.44 5.49 3.53
CA VAL A 93 11.58 4.76 4.06
C VAL A 93 12.59 4.62 2.94
N VAL A 94 13.75 5.26 3.10
CA VAL A 94 14.79 5.33 2.06
C VAL A 94 15.84 4.27 2.33
N ARG A 95 16.13 3.41 1.34
CA ARG A 95 17.15 2.32 1.35
C ARG A 95 16.94 1.19 2.36
N ASN A 96 16.17 1.40 3.42
CA ASN A 96 16.04 0.48 4.55
C ASN A 96 14.67 -0.19 4.65
N CYS A 97 13.85 -0.16 3.59
CA CYS A 97 12.60 -0.92 3.62
C CYS A 97 12.91 -2.40 3.93
N PHE A 98 12.27 -3.00 4.92
CA PHE A 98 12.46 -4.39 5.36
C PHE A 98 13.83 -4.78 5.93
N LYS A 99 14.75 -3.84 6.16
CA LYS A 99 16.04 -4.16 6.82
C LYS A 99 15.90 -4.38 8.31
N ASP A 100 15.12 -3.53 8.96
CA ASP A 100 15.02 -3.51 10.43
C ASP A 100 13.70 -4.11 10.93
N SER A 101 12.65 -4.11 10.10
CA SER A 101 11.30 -4.48 10.51
C SER A 101 10.42 -4.86 9.32
N LEU A 102 9.50 -5.80 9.53
CA LEU A 102 8.36 -6.10 8.64
C LEU A 102 7.07 -5.39 9.07
N SER A 103 7.16 -4.47 10.03
CA SER A 103 6.06 -3.65 10.53
C SER A 103 6.40 -2.16 10.43
N PHE A 104 5.44 -1.37 9.95
CA PHE A 104 5.59 0.07 9.75
C PHE A 104 4.40 0.81 10.33
N ASP A 105 4.70 1.85 11.10
CA ASP A 105 3.71 2.80 11.61
C ASP A 105 3.52 3.92 10.59
N VAL A 106 2.31 4.03 10.03
CA VAL A 106 1.93 4.99 8.99
C VAL A 106 0.91 5.99 9.56
N PRO A 107 1.27 7.27 9.75
CA PRO A 107 0.38 8.25 10.36
C PRO A 107 -0.66 8.76 9.36
N ILE A 108 -1.94 8.72 9.72
CA ILE A 108 -3.01 9.46 9.04
C ILE A 108 -3.04 10.87 9.64
N PRO A 109 -2.88 11.94 8.84
CA PRO A 109 -2.91 13.30 9.39
C PRO A 109 -4.23 13.62 10.09
N ALA A 110 -4.19 14.35 11.20
CA ALA A 110 -5.40 14.82 11.88
C ALA A 110 -6.26 15.76 11.00
N THR A 111 -5.64 16.39 10.00
CA THR A 111 -6.32 17.24 9.01
C THR A 111 -6.98 16.46 7.87
N ALA A 112 -6.80 15.13 7.82
CA ALA A 112 -7.39 14.29 6.80
C ALA A 112 -8.93 14.39 6.86
N PRO A 113 -9.60 14.64 5.72
CA PRO A 113 -11.05 14.75 5.72
C PRO A 113 -11.71 13.38 5.98
N PRO A 114 -12.90 13.37 6.60
CA PRO A 114 -13.67 12.14 6.73
C PRO A 114 -14.01 11.59 5.35
N SER A 115 -13.90 10.28 5.17
CA SER A 115 -14.31 9.61 3.95
C SER A 115 -14.81 8.20 4.21
N LYS A 116 -15.90 7.84 3.53
CA LYS A 116 -16.37 6.45 3.47
C LYS A 116 -15.43 5.53 2.69
N ARG A 117 -14.54 6.11 1.87
CA ARG A 117 -13.53 5.40 1.11
C ARG A 117 -12.33 6.29 0.84
N ALA A 118 -11.18 5.89 1.36
CA ALA A 118 -9.87 6.33 0.93
C ALA A 118 -9.03 5.09 0.62
N THR A 119 -7.97 5.24 -0.17
CA THR A 119 -7.04 4.14 -0.47
C THR A 119 -5.73 4.40 0.23
N LEU A 120 -5.36 3.52 1.17
CA LEU A 120 -4.00 3.43 1.69
C LEU A 120 -3.19 2.60 0.70
N ALA A 121 -2.10 3.15 0.21
CA ALA A 121 -1.18 2.49 -0.70
C ALA A 121 0.18 2.29 -0.03
N TRP A 122 0.77 1.13 -0.23
CA TRP A 122 2.21 0.91 -0.07
C TRP A 122 2.84 0.71 -1.43
N THR A 123 4.07 1.17 -1.57
CA THR A 123 4.89 0.96 -2.76
C THR A 123 6.31 0.62 -2.36
N TRP A 124 7.00 -0.13 -3.20
CA TRP A 124 8.40 -0.49 -2.96
C TRP A 124 9.18 -0.60 -4.26
N VAL A 125 10.38 -0.02 -4.26
CA VAL A 125 11.43 -0.25 -5.25
C VAL A 125 12.51 -1.07 -4.54
N ASN A 126 12.68 -2.31 -4.97
CA ASN A 126 13.64 -3.24 -4.39
C ASN A 126 15.09 -2.83 -4.67
N ALA A 127 16.00 -3.15 -3.75
CA ALA A 127 17.41 -2.75 -3.87
C ALA A 127 18.26 -3.73 -4.71
N SER A 128 17.97 -5.02 -4.64
CA SER A 128 18.70 -6.07 -5.38
C SER A 128 17.77 -6.98 -6.18
N GLY A 129 18.32 -7.67 -7.17
CA GLY A 129 17.55 -8.44 -8.15
C GLY A 129 17.12 -7.60 -9.36
N ASN A 130 15.98 -7.94 -9.95
CA ASN A 130 15.41 -7.20 -11.08
C ASN A 130 15.00 -5.78 -10.64
N ARG A 131 14.97 -4.83 -11.58
CA ARG A 131 14.40 -3.51 -11.30
C ARG A 131 12.88 -3.62 -11.27
N GLU A 132 12.31 -3.73 -10.09
CA GLU A 132 10.88 -3.97 -9.91
C GLU A 132 10.24 -2.84 -9.10
N TYR A 133 8.92 -2.73 -9.24
CA TYR A 133 8.09 -1.79 -8.51
C TYR A 133 6.86 -2.53 -8.02
N TYR A 134 6.61 -2.47 -6.72
CA TYR A 134 5.51 -3.15 -6.05
C TYR A 134 4.50 -2.12 -5.57
N MET A 135 3.23 -2.53 -5.51
CA MET A 135 2.21 -1.73 -4.88
C MET A 135 1.09 -2.62 -4.35
N ASN A 136 0.68 -2.38 -3.11
CA ASN A 136 -0.55 -2.93 -2.55
C ASN A 136 -1.48 -1.78 -2.17
N CYS A 137 -2.78 -1.96 -2.39
CA CYS A 137 -3.81 -0.97 -2.10
C CYS A 137 -4.87 -1.54 -1.17
N ILE A 138 -5.23 -0.77 -0.15
CA ILE A 138 -6.21 -1.12 0.87
C ILE A 138 -7.30 -0.05 0.86
N ASP A 139 -8.55 -0.46 0.70
CA ASP A 139 -9.69 0.45 0.83
C ASP A 139 -10.09 0.59 2.30
N ILE A 140 -10.08 1.83 2.81
CA ILE A 140 -10.31 2.16 4.22
C ILE A 140 -11.41 3.22 4.37
N THR A 141 -12.11 3.21 5.50
CA THR A 141 -12.89 4.37 5.96
C THR A 141 -12.01 5.23 6.87
N ILE A 142 -12.13 6.55 6.72
CA ILE A 142 -11.53 7.53 7.63
C ILE A 142 -12.66 8.31 8.31
N ASN A 143 -12.74 8.21 9.63
CA ASN A 143 -13.68 8.95 10.46
C ASN A 143 -13.03 10.20 11.08
N GLY A 144 -13.87 11.13 11.55
CA GLY A 144 -13.41 12.35 12.19
C GLY A 144 -12.67 13.30 11.23
N GLY A 145 -11.71 14.05 11.77
CA GLY A 145 -10.93 15.01 11.00
C GLY A 145 -11.69 16.30 10.67
N ILE A 146 -11.20 17.02 9.66
CA ILE A 146 -11.74 18.33 9.27
C ILE A 146 -12.60 18.15 8.01
N PRO A 147 -13.93 18.41 8.06
CA PRO A 147 -14.76 18.45 6.85
C PRO A 147 -14.19 19.45 5.83
N GLY A 148 -13.96 18.99 4.60
CA GLY A 148 -13.28 19.81 3.56
C GLY A 148 -11.77 20.01 3.78
N GLY A 149 -11.18 19.32 4.76
CA GLY A 149 -9.75 19.26 5.00
C GLY A 149 -8.98 18.63 3.83
N LYS A 150 -7.65 18.69 3.92
CA LYS A 150 -6.75 18.17 2.88
C LYS A 150 -5.63 17.37 3.50
N VAL A 151 -5.20 16.35 2.76
CA VAL A 151 -3.93 15.66 3.00
C VAL A 151 -2.92 16.29 2.04
N THR A 152 -1.87 16.87 2.59
CA THR A 152 -0.80 17.54 1.84
C THR A 152 0.52 16.80 2.02
N GLY A 153 1.29 16.72 0.96
CA GLY A 153 2.55 15.98 0.96
C GLY A 153 3.06 15.77 -0.47
N PRO A 154 4.22 15.13 -0.61
CA PRO A 154 4.77 14.79 -1.92
C PRO A 154 3.83 13.87 -2.70
N LYS A 155 3.84 14.01 -4.04
CA LYS A 155 3.25 13.01 -4.92
C LYS A 155 4.02 11.70 -4.79
N LEU A 156 3.30 10.58 -4.80
CA LEU A 156 3.90 9.25 -4.86
C LEU A 156 4.86 9.11 -6.05
N MET A 157 6.06 8.61 -5.78
CA MET A 157 7.04 8.26 -6.81
C MET A 157 6.59 6.97 -7.50
N VAL A 158 6.70 6.91 -8.83
CA VAL A 158 6.51 5.69 -9.60
C VAL A 158 7.75 5.45 -10.45
N ALA A 159 8.27 4.23 -10.44
CA ALA A 159 9.48 3.84 -11.17
C ALA A 159 9.38 2.40 -11.68
N ASN A 160 10.33 1.98 -12.50
CA ASN A 160 10.48 0.59 -13.00
C ASN A 160 9.21 0.02 -13.64
N LEU A 161 8.43 0.87 -14.31
CA LEU A 161 7.24 0.50 -15.07
C LEU A 161 7.30 1.12 -16.47
N PRO A 162 6.61 0.55 -17.47
CA PRO A 162 6.52 1.16 -18.80
C PRO A 162 6.05 2.63 -18.72
N GLY A 163 6.84 3.54 -19.28
CA GLY A 163 6.56 4.98 -19.26
C GLY A 163 7.02 5.73 -17.99
N TYR A 164 7.70 5.06 -17.06
CA TYR A 164 8.25 5.66 -15.85
C TYR A 164 9.78 5.56 -15.79
N PRO A 165 10.45 6.44 -15.01
CA PRO A 165 11.89 6.35 -14.80
C PRO A 165 12.33 5.00 -14.23
N THR A 166 13.57 4.63 -14.54
CA THR A 166 14.27 3.43 -14.02
C THR A 166 15.42 3.81 -13.12
#